data_AF-A0A7C5WXK6-F1
#
_entry.id   AF-A0A7C5WXK6-F1
#
_cell.length_a   1.000
_cell.length_b   1.000
_cell.length_c   1.000
_cell.angle_alpha   90.00
_cell.angle_beta   90.00
_cell.angle_gamma   90.00
#
_symmetry.space_group_name_H-M   'P 1'
#
loop_
_entity.id
_entity.type
_entity.pdbx_description
1 polymer ?
#
loop_
_entity_poly.entity_id
_entity_poly.type
_entity_poly.pdbx_seq_one_letter_code
_entity_poly.pdbx_strand_id
1 'polypeptide(L)'
;MVKPMHSRFKRIFLLLLPACFYSSSLLAGGPLVIEGPAGHTPVSYANPNIVLNLDQGMLGIRNKAQADLLIEQGFALWNNVSSATIQFTKGTDLSTDINISNFTTVLPNLNETVLHEDDGLNPIVYDTDGSIIDAFFGSGASNNTIGFAASIVFVGSSDFVEGYAVFNGRDIGLTNTEIKLLIAHELGHFAGLDHTQANINNSESFQGLPPVCSTSLGNQYPVMYPFVCRDIESLHADDISAVSALYPSASFNQQFGQINGFFTDAAGNPIVGTNLWAENVTTGEVVSTVSDYLENNNGFYQLFLPPGNYTLHANSINPEFTGGSGIGPYTANIADRSFQFPHPISDVIYQGGTPGSAAILTVVAGQITPVNFASNGGTAVPVINTGGGSGGGGGGALSSGLPLLATVLICVLCRRRLTV
;
A
#
# COMPACT_ATOMS: atom_id res chain seq x y z
N MET A 1 18.20 29.48 63.13
CA MET A 1 16.86 29.15 62.60
C MET A 1 16.78 29.66 61.18
N VAL A 2 17.05 28.78 60.22
CA VAL A 2 17.15 29.10 58.78
C VAL A 2 15.81 28.79 58.12
N LYS A 3 15.21 29.78 57.44
CA LYS A 3 14.01 29.60 56.60
C LYS A 3 14.35 28.78 55.35
N PRO A 4 13.49 27.85 54.89
CA PRO A 4 13.72 27.14 53.63
C PRO A 4 13.29 28.01 52.44
N MET A 5 14.24 28.22 51.53
CA MET A 5 14.08 28.89 50.24
C MET A 5 13.47 27.91 49.24
N HIS A 6 12.28 28.22 48.72
CA HIS A 6 11.65 27.45 47.64
C HIS A 6 12.39 27.74 46.32
N SER A 7 13.11 26.74 45.82
CA SER A 7 13.67 26.74 44.46
C SER A 7 12.55 26.50 43.45
N ARG A 8 12.23 27.54 42.66
CA ARG A 8 11.41 27.42 41.45
C ARG A 8 12.30 26.90 40.33
N PHE A 9 12.09 25.68 39.87
CA PHE A 9 12.65 25.20 38.60
C PHE A 9 12.05 26.01 37.45
N LYS A 10 12.83 26.94 36.89
CA LYS A 10 12.57 27.52 35.57
C LYS A 10 12.93 26.46 34.52
N ARG A 11 11.92 25.94 33.80
CA ARG A 11 12.15 25.17 32.57
C ARG A 11 12.61 26.15 31.49
N ILE A 12 13.84 25.97 31.03
CA ILE A 12 14.39 26.65 29.84
C ILE A 12 13.88 25.86 28.63
N PHE A 13 13.07 26.51 27.79
CA PHE A 13 12.75 26.01 26.45
C PHE A 13 13.98 26.26 25.57
N LEU A 14 14.73 25.20 25.26
CA LEU A 14 15.73 25.24 24.20
C LEU A 14 15.02 24.80 22.92
N LEU A 15 14.73 25.77 22.05
CA LEU A 15 14.32 25.55 20.67
C LEU A 15 15.50 24.89 19.93
N LEU A 16 15.41 23.59 19.74
CA LEU A 16 16.10 22.86 18.67
C LEU A 16 15.00 22.32 17.78
N LEU A 17 14.89 22.85 16.56
CA LEU A 17 14.20 22.19 15.46
C LEU A 17 14.96 20.87 15.18
N PRO A 18 14.26 19.73 15.12
CA PRO A 18 14.58 18.69 14.17
C PRO A 18 13.54 18.75 13.05
N ALA A 19 14.00 19.08 11.85
CA ALA A 19 13.33 18.68 10.63
C ALA A 19 13.46 17.15 10.55
N CYS A 20 12.51 16.44 11.15
CA CYS A 20 12.36 15.00 10.97
C CYS A 20 11.51 14.77 9.73
N PHE A 21 12.18 14.68 8.58
CA PHE A 21 11.66 13.98 7.41
C PHE A 21 11.77 12.49 7.72
N TYR A 22 10.67 11.86 8.09
CA TYR A 22 10.57 10.41 8.08
C TYR A 22 9.85 10.00 6.80
N SER A 23 10.59 9.29 5.96
CA SER A 23 10.15 8.65 4.73
C SER A 23 9.51 7.32 5.10
N SER A 24 8.21 7.19 4.87
CA SER A 24 7.54 5.88 4.83
C SER A 24 7.18 5.60 3.39
N SER A 25 7.66 4.46 2.90
CA SER A 25 7.49 3.99 1.54
C SER A 25 6.22 3.15 1.40
N LEU A 26 5.56 3.19 0.24
CA LEU A 26 4.26 2.56 -0.07
C LEU A 26 4.39 1.82 -1.40
N LEU A 27 3.79 0.64 -1.63
CA LEU A 27 4.19 -0.32 -2.68
C LEU A 27 3.27 -0.51 -3.91
N ALA A 28 3.55 -1.35 -4.94
CA ALA A 28 2.63 -1.60 -6.08
C ALA A 28 2.01 -2.99 -6.09
N GLY A 29 0.68 -3.09 -6.00
CA GLY A 29 -0.03 -4.36 -5.82
C GLY A 29 0.59 -5.24 -4.73
N GLY A 30 1.32 -4.65 -3.78
CA GLY A 30 2.23 -5.28 -2.83
C GLY A 30 1.86 -4.88 -1.41
N PRO A 31 2.79 -5.01 -0.45
CA PRO A 31 2.52 -4.65 0.93
C PRO A 31 2.60 -3.14 1.15
N LEU A 32 1.50 -2.53 1.60
CA LEU A 32 1.38 -1.10 1.91
C LEU A 32 2.51 -0.59 2.81
N VAL A 33 2.95 -1.39 3.78
CA VAL A 33 4.01 -1.00 4.71
C VAL A 33 5.11 -2.05 4.74
N ILE A 34 6.36 -1.58 4.70
CA ILE A 34 7.56 -2.35 5.00
C ILE A 34 8.12 -1.86 6.33
N GLU A 35 8.15 -2.74 7.33
CA GLU A 35 8.76 -2.47 8.63
C GLU A 35 9.46 -3.73 9.18
N GLY A 36 9.22 -4.07 10.45
CA GLY A 36 9.91 -5.11 11.19
C GLY A 36 11.26 -4.68 11.77
N PRO A 37 11.90 -5.52 12.59
CA PRO A 37 13.16 -5.18 13.27
C PRO A 37 14.32 -4.82 12.35
N ALA A 38 14.25 -5.25 11.08
CA ALA A 38 15.24 -4.94 10.05
C ALA A 38 14.76 -3.89 9.03
N GLY A 39 13.51 -3.42 9.10
CA GLY A 39 12.95 -2.44 8.15
C GLY A 39 12.73 -2.97 6.73
N HIS A 40 12.56 -4.29 6.58
CA HIS A 40 12.48 -4.97 5.28
C HIS A 40 11.37 -6.06 5.26
N THR A 41 10.41 -5.98 6.17
CA THR A 41 9.34 -6.97 6.33
C THR A 41 8.00 -6.39 5.90
N PRO A 42 7.32 -7.00 4.92
CA PRO A 42 5.91 -6.72 4.65
C PRO A 42 5.06 -6.81 5.92
N VAL A 43 4.37 -5.73 6.27
CA VAL A 43 3.50 -5.70 7.45
C VAL A 43 2.13 -6.28 7.10
N SER A 44 1.62 -7.14 7.97
CA SER A 44 0.28 -7.74 7.84
C SER A 44 -0.40 -7.87 9.20
N TYR A 45 -1.66 -8.29 9.26
CA TYR A 45 -2.26 -8.65 10.54
C TYR A 45 -1.77 -10.03 10.99
N ALA A 46 -1.20 -10.12 12.19
CA ALA A 46 -0.78 -11.39 12.79
C ALA A 46 -1.93 -12.40 12.89
N ASN A 47 -3.14 -11.92 13.20
CA ASN A 47 -4.38 -12.70 13.08
C ASN A 47 -5.12 -12.24 11.82
N PRO A 48 -5.17 -13.06 10.75
CA PRO A 48 -5.82 -12.68 9.50
C PRO A 48 -7.36 -12.66 9.59
N ASN A 49 -7.95 -13.07 10.73
CA ASN A 49 -9.37 -12.91 11.00
C ASN A 49 -9.61 -11.53 11.64
N ILE A 50 -9.94 -10.55 10.80
CA ILE A 50 -10.14 -9.16 11.17
C ILE A 50 -11.63 -8.94 11.46
N VAL A 51 -11.92 -8.46 12.67
CA VAL A 51 -13.29 -8.16 13.11
C VAL A 51 -13.52 -6.66 12.97
N LEU A 52 -14.48 -6.28 12.13
CA LEU A 52 -14.80 -4.89 11.78
C LEU A 52 -16.07 -4.43 12.47
N ASN A 53 -16.06 -3.22 13.03
CA ASN A 53 -17.15 -2.65 13.82
C ASN A 53 -17.87 -1.58 12.98
N LEU A 54 -19.08 -1.92 12.51
CA LEU A 54 -19.83 -1.04 11.61
C LEU A 54 -20.54 0.09 12.36
N ASP A 55 -20.64 1.24 11.71
CA ASP A 55 -21.39 2.40 12.19
C ASP A 55 -22.90 2.12 12.36
N GLN A 56 -23.56 2.98 13.14
CA GLN A 56 -25.02 3.04 13.28
C GLN A 56 -25.67 3.97 12.25
N GLY A 57 -24.88 4.83 11.61
CA GLY A 57 -25.33 5.90 10.71
C GLY A 57 -25.81 5.47 9.32
N MET A 58 -25.92 6.46 8.44
CA MET A 58 -26.26 6.31 7.03
C MET A 58 -25.03 6.53 6.14
N LEU A 59 -24.94 5.79 5.04
CA LEU A 59 -23.97 6.07 3.96
C LEU A 59 -24.68 6.86 2.86
N GLY A 60 -24.76 8.18 3.03
CA GLY A 60 -25.49 9.06 2.14
C GLY A 60 -26.99 8.81 2.19
N ILE A 61 -27.58 8.48 1.04
CA ILE A 61 -28.99 8.09 0.94
C ILE A 61 -29.26 6.67 1.43
N ARG A 62 -28.21 5.87 1.68
CA ARG A 62 -28.33 4.46 2.08
C ARG A 62 -28.50 4.39 3.58
N ASN A 63 -29.59 3.78 4.03
CA ASN A 63 -29.77 3.51 5.45
C ASN A 63 -28.74 2.50 5.95
N LYS A 64 -28.61 2.36 7.27
CA LYS A 64 -27.65 1.45 7.90
C LYS A 64 -27.68 0.03 7.31
N ALA A 65 -28.86 -0.57 7.13
CA ALA A 65 -28.97 -1.93 6.59
C ALA A 65 -28.44 -2.05 5.14
N GLN A 66 -28.65 -1.00 4.33
CA GLN A 66 -28.11 -0.93 2.97
C GLN A 66 -26.60 -0.69 2.96
N ALA A 67 -26.10 0.14 3.87
CA ALA A 67 -24.67 0.38 4.04
C ALA A 67 -23.95 -0.89 4.50
N ASP A 68 -24.44 -1.54 5.55
CA ASP A 68 -23.92 -2.81 6.08
C ASP A 68 -23.87 -3.88 4.97
N LEU A 69 -24.92 -3.98 4.14
CA LEU A 69 -24.94 -4.93 3.03
C LEU A 69 -23.81 -4.66 2.01
N LEU A 70 -23.53 -3.41 1.68
CA LEU A 70 -22.42 -3.08 0.76
C LEU A 70 -21.07 -3.42 1.37
N ILE A 71 -20.90 -3.15 2.67
CA ILE A 71 -19.68 -3.51 3.41
C ILE A 71 -19.46 -5.03 3.42
N GLU A 72 -20.49 -5.80 3.76
CA GLU A 72 -20.43 -7.28 3.77
C GLU A 72 -20.18 -7.86 2.37
N GLN A 73 -20.68 -7.22 1.31
CA GLN A 73 -20.36 -7.60 -0.06
C GLN A 73 -18.89 -7.30 -0.43
N GLY A 74 -18.31 -6.24 0.13
CA GLY A 74 -16.87 -5.96 0.04
C GLY A 74 -16.04 -7.03 0.74
N PHE A 75 -16.46 -7.46 1.94
CA PHE A 75 -15.82 -8.58 2.67
C PHE A 75 -15.76 -9.84 1.81
N ALA A 76 -16.88 -10.16 1.15
CA ALA A 76 -17.00 -11.36 0.34
C ALA A 76 -16.00 -11.40 -0.83
N LEU A 77 -15.58 -10.27 -1.39
CA LEU A 77 -14.59 -10.25 -2.46
C LEU A 77 -13.23 -10.78 -1.98
N TRP A 78 -12.76 -10.31 -0.82
CA TRP A 78 -11.49 -10.75 -0.23
C TRP A 78 -11.58 -12.13 0.43
N ASN A 79 -12.65 -12.41 1.19
CA ASN A 79 -12.84 -13.68 1.90
C ASN A 79 -12.97 -14.90 0.95
N ASN A 80 -13.33 -14.67 -0.31
CA ASN A 80 -13.46 -15.73 -1.31
C ASN A 80 -12.13 -16.08 -2.01
N VAL A 81 -11.03 -15.41 -1.68
CA VAL A 81 -9.70 -15.72 -2.22
C VAL A 81 -9.13 -16.96 -1.55
N SER A 82 -9.32 -18.13 -2.17
CA SER A 82 -8.92 -19.43 -1.59
C SER A 82 -7.41 -19.58 -1.31
N SER A 83 -6.58 -18.79 -1.99
CA SER A 83 -5.13 -18.74 -1.82
C SER A 83 -4.67 -17.82 -0.69
N ALA A 84 -5.58 -17.06 -0.09
CA ALA A 84 -5.32 -16.19 1.04
C ALA A 84 -6.05 -16.68 2.30
N THR A 85 -5.58 -16.26 3.47
CA THR A 85 -6.15 -16.58 4.79
C THR A 85 -6.89 -15.42 5.42
N ILE A 86 -6.83 -14.24 4.80
CA ILE A 86 -7.52 -13.05 5.28
C ILE A 86 -9.02 -13.28 5.31
N GLN A 87 -9.64 -12.91 6.44
CA GLN A 87 -11.07 -13.03 6.65
C GLN A 87 -11.58 -11.79 7.37
N PHE A 88 -12.35 -10.97 6.66
CA PHE A 88 -13.13 -9.89 7.25
C PHE A 88 -14.45 -10.42 7.80
N THR A 89 -14.78 -10.06 9.03
CA THR A 89 -16.03 -10.43 9.68
C THR A 89 -16.66 -9.22 10.35
N LYS A 90 -17.99 -9.16 10.33
CA LYS A 90 -18.74 -8.17 11.09
C LYS A 90 -18.70 -8.51 12.58
N GLY A 91 -18.20 -7.58 13.38
CA GLY A 91 -18.23 -7.63 14.83
C GLY A 91 -19.50 -7.06 15.43
N THR A 92 -19.41 -6.63 16.69
CA THR A 92 -20.46 -5.79 17.29
C THR A 92 -20.37 -4.40 16.65
N ASP A 93 -21.51 -3.85 16.25
CA ASP A 93 -21.54 -2.47 15.74
C ASP A 93 -20.99 -1.47 16.76
N LEU A 94 -20.52 -0.32 16.27
CA LEU A 94 -20.15 0.80 17.12
C LEU A 94 -21.33 1.22 18.01
N SER A 95 -21.03 1.70 19.23
CA SER A 95 -22.06 1.99 20.22
C SER A 95 -22.97 3.16 19.86
N THR A 96 -22.53 4.02 18.94
CA THR A 96 -23.22 5.24 18.53
C THR A 96 -22.95 5.51 17.05
N ASP A 97 -23.83 6.31 16.44
CA ASP A 97 -23.63 6.89 15.11
C ASP A 97 -22.43 7.84 15.11
N ILE A 98 -21.49 7.63 14.20
CA ILE A 98 -20.27 8.42 14.07
C ILE A 98 -20.44 9.48 12.98
N ASN A 99 -20.22 10.74 13.36
CA ASN A 99 -20.30 11.90 12.48
C ASN A 99 -19.23 12.94 12.85
N ILE A 100 -19.23 14.08 12.16
CA ILE A 100 -18.23 15.14 12.37
C ILE A 100 -18.11 15.65 13.81
N SER A 101 -19.16 15.53 14.63
CA SER A 101 -19.14 16.02 16.01
C SER A 101 -18.46 15.06 17.00
N ASN A 102 -18.33 13.78 16.65
CA ASN A 102 -17.82 12.74 17.53
C ASN A 102 -16.80 11.78 16.89
N PHE A 103 -16.43 11.91 15.61
CA PHE A 103 -15.53 10.96 14.94
C PHE A 103 -14.23 10.66 15.67
N THR A 104 -13.68 11.65 16.40
CA THR A 104 -12.46 11.48 17.19
C THR A 104 -12.62 10.56 18.40
N THR A 105 -13.80 9.99 18.66
CA THR A 105 -13.97 8.98 19.72
C THR A 105 -13.55 7.59 19.30
N VAL A 106 -13.41 7.34 18.00
CA VAL A 106 -13.03 6.02 17.43
C VAL A 106 -12.03 6.15 16.27
N LEU A 107 -11.93 7.31 15.62
CA LEU A 107 -10.93 7.60 14.59
C LEU A 107 -9.80 8.45 15.17
N PRO A 108 -8.60 8.42 14.54
CA PRO A 108 -7.53 9.33 14.90
C PRO A 108 -7.98 10.80 14.88
N ASN A 109 -7.45 11.58 15.81
CA ASN A 109 -7.65 13.02 15.75
C ASN A 109 -6.86 13.64 14.59
N LEU A 110 -7.27 14.84 14.15
CA LEU A 110 -6.71 15.48 12.94
C LEU A 110 -5.21 15.83 12.99
N ASN A 111 -4.61 15.78 14.18
CA ASN A 111 -3.18 15.99 14.38
C ASN A 111 -2.44 14.69 14.76
N GLU A 112 -3.11 13.54 14.70
CA GLU A 112 -2.54 12.20 14.86
C GLU A 112 -1.81 11.99 16.20
N THR A 113 -2.29 12.68 17.23
CA THR A 113 -1.77 12.56 18.60
C THR A 113 -2.53 11.55 19.46
N VAL A 114 -3.71 11.13 18.98
CA VAL A 114 -4.54 10.06 19.55
C VAL A 114 -5.01 9.24 18.36
N LEU A 115 -4.64 7.95 18.30
CA LEU A 115 -4.98 7.09 17.17
C LEU A 115 -6.06 6.06 17.50
N HIS A 116 -6.27 5.76 18.79
CA HIS A 116 -7.15 4.68 19.27
C HIS A 116 -6.66 3.32 18.78
N GLU A 117 -5.39 3.03 19.08
CA GLU A 117 -4.66 1.84 18.64
C GLU A 117 -4.67 0.67 19.64
N ASP A 118 -5.46 0.78 20.71
CA ASP A 118 -5.51 -0.18 21.82
C ASP A 118 -6.92 -0.36 22.42
N ASP A 119 -7.97 0.02 21.69
CA ASP A 119 -9.35 -0.04 22.18
C ASP A 119 -10.10 -1.33 21.80
N GLY A 120 -9.47 -2.17 20.97
CA GLY A 120 -9.99 -3.45 20.49
C GLY A 120 -11.00 -3.31 19.35
N LEU A 121 -11.11 -2.14 18.71
CA LEU A 121 -12.04 -1.88 17.63
C LEU A 121 -11.32 -1.73 16.29
N ASN A 122 -12.05 -2.08 15.22
CA ASN A 122 -11.68 -1.70 13.86
C ASN A 122 -12.86 -0.95 13.22
N PRO A 123 -12.99 0.36 13.45
CA PRO A 123 -14.16 1.13 13.07
C PRO A 123 -14.34 1.23 11.55
N ILE A 124 -15.56 0.97 11.08
CA ILE A 124 -16.00 1.28 9.72
C ILE A 124 -17.07 2.36 9.82
N VAL A 125 -16.68 3.59 9.51
CA VAL A 125 -17.50 4.80 9.67
C VAL A 125 -18.21 5.17 8.38
N TYR A 126 -19.50 5.49 8.47
CA TYR A 126 -20.30 5.96 7.35
C TYR A 126 -20.38 7.49 7.39
N ASP A 127 -19.49 8.16 6.66
CA ASP A 127 -19.46 9.63 6.60
C ASP A 127 -20.61 10.15 5.73
N THR A 128 -21.80 10.30 6.32
CA THR A 128 -23.06 10.52 5.61
C THR A 128 -23.00 11.63 4.55
N ASP A 129 -22.28 12.72 4.79
CA ASP A 129 -22.23 13.90 3.91
C ASP A 129 -20.82 14.27 3.42
N GLY A 130 -19.80 13.48 3.80
CA GLY A 130 -18.41 13.73 3.47
C GLY A 130 -17.71 14.72 4.41
N SER A 131 -18.35 15.13 5.50
CA SER A 131 -17.78 16.14 6.41
C SER A 131 -16.57 15.64 7.20
N ILE A 132 -16.49 14.34 7.52
CA ILE A 132 -15.31 13.74 8.15
C ILE A 132 -14.14 13.75 7.16
N ILE A 133 -14.37 13.35 5.91
CA ILE A 133 -13.37 13.41 4.85
C ILE A 133 -12.88 14.85 4.64
N ASP A 134 -13.78 15.82 4.57
CA ASP A 134 -13.41 17.24 4.48
C ASP A 134 -12.56 17.70 5.69
N ALA A 135 -12.76 17.11 6.87
CA ALA A 135 -11.96 17.43 8.05
C ALA A 135 -10.53 16.86 7.98
N PHE A 136 -10.36 15.62 7.49
CA PHE A 136 -9.05 14.97 7.36
C PHE A 136 -8.20 15.58 6.25
N PHE A 137 -8.81 15.79 5.08
CA PHE A 137 -8.12 16.12 3.83
C PHE A 137 -8.27 17.58 3.40
N GLY A 138 -9.16 18.32 4.04
CA GLY A 138 -9.43 19.74 3.76
C GLY A 138 -10.77 19.94 3.05
N SER A 139 -11.29 21.17 3.16
CA SER A 139 -12.60 21.53 2.62
C SER A 139 -12.73 21.19 1.13
N GLY A 140 -13.76 20.43 0.78
CA GLY A 140 -14.08 20.03 -0.59
C GLY A 140 -13.39 18.74 -1.04
N ALA A 141 -12.56 18.11 -0.19
CA ALA A 141 -11.96 16.81 -0.49
C ALA A 141 -13.02 15.73 -0.73
N SER A 142 -14.15 15.78 -0.01
CA SER A 142 -15.29 14.89 -0.19
C SER A 142 -15.94 14.93 -1.58
N ASN A 143 -15.58 15.85 -2.46
CA ASN A 143 -16.03 15.82 -3.85
C ASN A 143 -15.23 14.83 -4.71
N ASN A 144 -14.04 14.43 -4.25
CA ASN A 144 -13.08 13.64 -5.03
C ASN A 144 -12.49 12.44 -4.26
N THR A 145 -12.59 12.44 -2.93
CA THR A 145 -12.21 11.33 -2.06
C THR A 145 -13.46 10.56 -1.70
N ILE A 146 -13.50 9.30 -2.11
CA ILE A 146 -14.70 8.46 -2.04
C ILE A 146 -14.66 7.54 -0.80
N GLY A 147 -13.46 7.31 -0.26
CA GLY A 147 -13.21 6.66 1.02
C GLY A 147 -11.74 6.78 1.40
N PHE A 148 -11.40 6.31 2.59
CA PHE A 148 -10.02 6.00 2.98
C PHE A 148 -10.01 4.94 4.06
N ALA A 149 -9.00 4.09 4.06
CA ALA A 149 -8.69 3.18 5.15
C ALA A 149 -7.23 3.31 5.58
N ALA A 150 -6.96 2.93 6.83
CA ALA A 150 -5.61 2.82 7.36
C ALA A 150 -5.52 1.71 8.41
N SER A 151 -4.34 1.12 8.53
CA SER A 151 -3.98 0.20 9.59
C SER A 151 -2.77 0.76 10.36
N ILE A 152 -2.78 0.57 11.67
CA ILE A 152 -1.82 1.14 12.60
C ILE A 152 -0.72 0.12 12.87
N VAL A 153 0.53 0.57 12.81
CA VAL A 153 1.72 -0.25 13.07
C VAL A 153 2.71 0.53 13.93
N PHE A 154 3.30 -0.13 14.93
CA PHE A 154 4.40 0.43 15.70
C PHE A 154 5.71 0.32 14.91
N VAL A 155 6.57 1.35 14.99
CA VAL A 155 7.88 1.32 14.33
C VAL A 155 8.67 0.08 14.76
N GLY A 156 9.19 -0.65 13.79
CA GLY A 156 9.89 -1.92 13.99
C GLY A 156 9.01 -3.14 14.27
N SER A 157 7.68 -2.99 14.29
CA SER A 157 6.72 -4.11 14.29
C SER A 157 6.61 -4.70 12.89
N SER A 158 6.33 -6.00 12.82
CA SER A 158 5.98 -6.68 11.57
C SER A 158 4.48 -6.84 11.40
N ASP A 159 3.70 -6.42 12.40
CA ASP A 159 2.26 -6.65 12.43
C ASP A 159 1.48 -5.35 12.63
N PHE A 160 0.34 -5.23 11.92
CA PHE A 160 -0.70 -4.26 12.23
C PHE A 160 -1.39 -4.62 13.55
N VAL A 161 -1.83 -3.59 14.26
CA VAL A 161 -2.47 -3.73 15.57
C VAL A 161 -3.98 -3.62 15.42
N GLU A 162 -4.43 -2.47 14.89
CA GLU A 162 -5.83 -2.10 14.64
C GLU A 162 -5.88 -1.20 13.41
N GLY A 163 -7.07 -0.93 12.89
CA GLY A 163 -7.26 -0.05 11.74
C GLY A 163 -8.66 0.55 11.70
N TYR A 164 -8.88 1.44 10.74
CA TYR A 164 -10.19 2.06 10.52
C TYR A 164 -10.42 2.31 9.03
N ALA A 165 -11.70 2.45 8.65
CA ALA A 165 -12.09 2.92 7.33
C ALA A 165 -13.24 3.93 7.45
N VAL A 166 -13.25 4.90 6.53
CA VAL A 166 -14.30 5.91 6.42
C VAL A 166 -14.78 5.94 4.97
N PHE A 167 -16.09 5.78 4.78
CA PHE A 167 -16.71 5.76 3.46
C PHE A 167 -17.54 7.02 3.23
N ASN A 168 -17.34 7.67 2.08
CA ASN A 168 -18.03 8.90 1.73
C ASN A 168 -19.47 8.61 1.31
N GLY A 169 -20.43 9.15 2.06
CA GLY A 169 -21.85 9.11 1.74
C GLY A 169 -22.29 10.20 0.76
N ARG A 170 -21.44 11.19 0.46
CA ARG A 170 -21.77 12.24 -0.49
C ARG A 170 -22.08 11.66 -1.87
N ASP A 171 -23.19 12.09 -2.46
CA ASP A 171 -23.53 11.73 -3.83
C ASP A 171 -22.64 12.48 -4.81
N ILE A 172 -21.68 11.76 -5.38
CA ILE A 172 -20.78 12.19 -6.44
C ILE A 172 -21.04 11.42 -7.75
N GLY A 173 -22.22 10.82 -7.89
CA GLY A 173 -22.67 10.16 -9.12
C GLY A 173 -22.23 8.70 -9.28
N LEU A 174 -21.79 8.03 -8.20
CA LEU A 174 -21.38 6.63 -8.25
C LEU A 174 -22.57 5.66 -8.17
N THR A 175 -22.50 4.61 -8.97
CA THR A 175 -23.37 3.44 -8.91
C THR A 175 -23.11 2.62 -7.65
N ASN A 176 -24.05 1.74 -7.28
CA ASN A 176 -23.83 0.80 -6.18
C ASN A 176 -22.65 -0.14 -6.43
N THR A 177 -22.42 -0.51 -7.69
CA THR A 177 -21.32 -1.36 -8.12
C THR A 177 -19.97 -0.68 -7.88
N GLU A 178 -19.82 0.58 -8.27
CA GLU A 178 -18.60 1.36 -8.02
C GLU A 178 -18.36 1.57 -6.52
N ILE A 179 -19.41 1.84 -5.74
CA ILE A 179 -19.28 1.96 -4.28
C ILE A 179 -18.85 0.64 -3.64
N LYS A 180 -19.39 -0.50 -4.12
CA LYS A 180 -18.97 -1.82 -3.65
C LYS A 180 -17.51 -2.11 -3.95
N LEU A 181 -17.06 -1.76 -5.17
CA LEU A 181 -15.67 -1.91 -5.58
C LEU A 181 -14.73 -0.99 -4.82
N LEU A 182 -15.17 0.24 -4.51
CA LEU A 182 -14.45 1.13 -3.62
C LEU A 182 -14.34 0.57 -2.21
N ILE A 183 -15.43 0.06 -1.65
CA ILE A 183 -15.37 -0.60 -0.34
C ILE A 183 -14.33 -1.72 -0.36
N ALA A 184 -14.30 -2.52 -1.42
CA ALA A 184 -13.28 -3.54 -1.59
C ALA A 184 -11.86 -2.95 -1.71
N HIS A 185 -11.68 -1.85 -2.45
CA HIS A 185 -10.40 -1.13 -2.56
C HIS A 185 -9.88 -0.69 -1.18
N GLU A 186 -10.71 0.00 -0.40
CA GLU A 186 -10.32 0.46 0.94
C GLU A 186 -10.09 -0.71 1.90
N LEU A 187 -10.84 -1.80 1.77
CA LEU A 187 -10.56 -3.03 2.53
C LEU A 187 -9.25 -3.71 2.11
N GLY A 188 -8.81 -3.52 0.86
CA GLY A 188 -7.48 -3.91 0.42
C GLY A 188 -6.40 -3.10 1.14
N HIS A 189 -6.56 -1.78 1.24
CA HIS A 189 -5.70 -0.93 2.07
C HIS A 189 -5.73 -1.33 3.54
N PHE A 190 -6.92 -1.62 4.07
CA PHE A 190 -7.08 -2.13 5.42
C PHE A 190 -6.26 -3.41 5.60
N ALA A 191 -6.31 -4.34 4.65
CA ALA A 191 -5.52 -5.57 4.65
C ALA A 191 -4.00 -5.33 4.54
N GLY A 192 -3.55 -4.11 4.24
CA GLY A 192 -2.15 -3.81 4.01
C GLY A 192 -1.72 -3.97 2.56
N LEU A 193 -2.64 -3.86 1.60
CA LEU A 193 -2.32 -3.71 0.18
C LEU A 193 -2.20 -2.23 -0.17
N ASP A 194 -1.34 -1.93 -1.13
CA ASP A 194 -1.17 -0.60 -1.71
C ASP A 194 -1.92 -0.48 -3.05
N HIS A 195 -1.71 0.62 -3.77
CA HIS A 195 -2.21 0.74 -5.14
C HIS A 195 -1.40 -0.09 -6.12
N THR A 196 -1.95 -0.37 -7.31
CA THR A 196 -1.25 -1.17 -8.35
C THR A 196 -1.21 -0.50 -9.71
N GLN A 197 -0.16 -0.82 -10.48
CA GLN A 197 0.05 -0.43 -11.88
C GLN A 197 0.21 -1.69 -12.76
N ALA A 198 -0.78 -2.59 -12.66
CA ALA A 198 -0.95 -3.65 -13.63
C ALA A 198 -1.64 -3.13 -14.90
N ASN A 199 -1.07 -3.43 -16.06
CA ASN A 199 -1.74 -3.31 -17.37
C ASN A 199 -2.12 -1.88 -17.82
N ILE A 200 -1.28 -0.87 -17.52
CA ILE A 200 -1.54 0.51 -17.92
C ILE A 200 -0.57 1.00 -18.99
N ASN A 201 -1.09 1.81 -19.90
CA ASN A 201 -0.31 2.82 -20.61
C ASN A 201 0.06 3.98 -19.65
N ASN A 202 1.34 4.17 -19.38
CA ASN A 202 1.87 5.28 -18.56
C ASN A 202 1.57 6.70 -19.11
N SER A 203 0.89 6.81 -20.25
CA SER A 203 0.33 8.07 -20.77
C SER A 203 -1.09 8.38 -20.26
N GLU A 204 -1.70 7.54 -19.44
CA GLU A 204 -2.96 7.87 -18.78
C GLU A 204 -2.75 9.03 -17.79
N SER A 205 -3.55 10.08 -17.92
CA SER A 205 -3.58 11.22 -16.99
C SER A 205 -5.01 11.44 -16.55
N PHE A 206 -5.22 11.46 -15.24
CA PHE A 206 -6.52 11.59 -14.60
C PHE A 206 -6.76 13.06 -14.23
N GLN A 207 -6.96 13.88 -15.26
CA GLN A 207 -7.36 15.30 -15.10
C GLN A 207 -8.88 15.47 -14.87
N GLY A 208 -9.64 14.37 -14.79
CA GLY A 208 -11.09 14.36 -14.63
C GLY A 208 -11.51 14.28 -13.15
N LEU A 209 -12.55 15.05 -12.80
CA LEU A 209 -13.25 14.95 -11.52
C LEU A 209 -14.66 14.40 -11.77
N PRO A 210 -15.14 13.35 -11.07
CA PRO A 210 -14.42 12.50 -10.10
C PRO A 210 -13.28 11.68 -10.77
N PRO A 211 -12.39 11.03 -9.98
CA PRO A 211 -11.31 10.14 -10.47
C PRO A 211 -11.87 8.83 -11.09
N VAL A 212 -12.80 8.97 -12.04
CA VAL A 212 -13.44 7.90 -12.78
C VAL A 212 -12.83 7.88 -14.17
N CYS A 213 -12.38 6.70 -14.59
CA CYS A 213 -11.63 6.56 -15.83
C CYS A 213 -12.60 6.47 -17.02
N SER A 214 -12.28 7.15 -18.11
CA SER A 214 -13.01 7.05 -19.38
C SER A 214 -12.36 6.02 -20.31
N THR A 215 -12.11 4.79 -19.84
CA THR A 215 -11.34 3.79 -20.58
C THR A 215 -12.24 2.73 -21.20
N SER A 216 -11.80 2.13 -22.30
CA SER A 216 -12.63 1.26 -23.15
C SER A 216 -12.72 -0.21 -22.70
N LEU A 217 -12.02 -0.61 -21.63
CA LEU A 217 -11.99 -2.01 -21.15
C LEU A 217 -11.86 -2.06 -19.61
N GLY A 218 -12.96 -1.84 -18.88
CA GLY A 218 -12.97 -1.85 -17.41
C GLY A 218 -12.57 -3.19 -16.74
N ASN A 219 -12.44 -4.28 -17.50
CA ASN A 219 -11.98 -5.57 -16.99
C ASN A 219 -10.45 -5.67 -16.83
N GLN A 220 -9.69 -4.67 -17.28
CA GLN A 220 -8.22 -4.68 -17.29
C GLN A 220 -7.60 -4.08 -16.03
N TYR A 221 -8.37 -3.34 -15.22
CA TYR A 221 -7.87 -2.64 -14.03
C TYR A 221 -8.11 -3.49 -12.78
N PRO A 222 -7.11 -3.66 -11.90
CA PRO A 222 -7.33 -4.27 -10.59
C PRO A 222 -8.23 -3.41 -9.70
N VAL A 223 -8.79 -3.99 -8.63
CA VAL A 223 -9.56 -3.21 -7.65
C VAL A 223 -8.65 -2.24 -6.90
N MET A 224 -7.39 -2.60 -6.69
CA MET A 224 -6.38 -1.74 -6.06
C MET A 224 -5.83 -0.65 -7.00
N TYR A 225 -6.40 -0.47 -8.19
CA TYR A 225 -6.03 0.65 -9.04
C TYR A 225 -6.36 2.00 -8.35
N PRO A 226 -5.50 3.04 -8.41
CA PRO A 226 -5.74 4.30 -7.70
C PRO A 226 -7.02 5.06 -8.10
N PHE A 227 -7.63 4.70 -9.24
CA PHE A 227 -8.78 5.37 -9.82
C PHE A 227 -9.93 4.39 -10.07
N VAL A 228 -11.17 4.89 -10.06
CA VAL A 228 -12.35 4.06 -10.34
C VAL A 228 -12.47 3.86 -11.86
N CYS A 229 -11.82 2.81 -12.38
CA CYS A 229 -11.82 2.50 -13.82
C CYS A 229 -12.73 1.34 -14.22
N ARG A 230 -13.48 0.78 -13.28
CA ARG A 230 -14.15 -0.52 -13.46
C ARG A 230 -15.49 -0.61 -12.74
N ASP A 231 -16.37 -1.42 -13.32
CA ASP A 231 -17.71 -1.74 -12.81
C ASP A 231 -17.97 -3.27 -12.77
N ILE A 232 -16.90 -4.06 -12.75
CA ILE A 232 -16.97 -5.53 -12.67
C ILE A 232 -16.64 -5.99 -11.26
N GLU A 233 -17.61 -6.64 -10.62
CA GLU A 233 -17.58 -7.08 -9.22
C GLU A 233 -16.77 -8.36 -8.97
N SER A 234 -15.50 -8.38 -9.39
CA SER A 234 -14.56 -9.47 -9.14
C SER A 234 -13.15 -8.94 -8.91
N LEU A 235 -12.34 -9.65 -8.14
CA LEU A 235 -10.91 -9.32 -8.03
C LEU A 235 -10.18 -9.67 -9.34
N HIS A 236 -9.16 -8.86 -9.68
CA HIS A 236 -8.23 -9.15 -10.77
C HIS A 236 -7.16 -10.15 -10.30
N ALA A 237 -6.45 -10.78 -11.25
CA ALA A 237 -5.35 -11.70 -10.93
C ALA A 237 -4.25 -11.02 -10.08
N ASP A 238 -4.01 -9.74 -10.33
CA ASP A 238 -3.10 -8.88 -9.56
C ASP A 238 -3.54 -8.76 -8.09
N ASP A 239 -4.79 -8.38 -7.84
CA ASP A 239 -5.35 -8.26 -6.47
C ASP A 239 -5.29 -9.60 -5.72
N ILE A 240 -5.62 -10.70 -6.41
CA ILE A 240 -5.57 -12.06 -5.84
C ILE A 240 -4.13 -12.44 -5.49
N SER A 241 -3.18 -12.18 -6.39
CA SER A 241 -1.76 -12.49 -6.14
C SER A 241 -1.22 -11.69 -4.95
N ALA A 242 -1.51 -10.39 -4.91
CA ALA A 242 -1.12 -9.46 -3.85
C ALA A 242 -1.54 -9.94 -2.46
N VAL A 243 -2.85 -10.16 -2.27
CA VAL A 243 -3.41 -10.59 -0.99
C VAL A 243 -2.95 -11.99 -0.59
N SER A 244 -2.75 -12.87 -1.59
CA SER A 244 -2.27 -14.23 -1.34
C SER A 244 -0.80 -14.26 -0.94
N ALA A 245 0.01 -13.34 -1.46
CA ALA A 245 1.41 -13.20 -1.06
C ALA A 245 1.51 -12.66 0.38
N LEU A 246 0.63 -11.74 0.77
CA LEU A 246 0.62 -11.15 2.12
C LEU A 246 0.00 -12.07 3.19
N TYR A 247 -1.02 -12.85 2.82
CA TYR A 247 -1.75 -13.75 3.73
C TYR A 247 -1.82 -15.20 3.19
N PRO A 248 -0.69 -15.87 2.89
CA PRO A 248 -0.71 -17.13 2.15
C PRO A 248 -1.49 -18.25 2.86
N SER A 249 -2.39 -18.89 2.13
CA SER A 249 -3.06 -20.12 2.57
C SER A 249 -2.16 -21.35 2.38
N ALA A 250 -2.54 -22.47 2.99
CA ALA A 250 -1.82 -23.73 2.83
C ALA A 250 -1.77 -24.22 1.36
N SER A 251 -2.69 -23.76 0.50
CA SER A 251 -2.68 -24.08 -0.93
C SER A 251 -1.89 -23.09 -1.79
N PHE A 252 -1.31 -22.03 -1.22
CA PHE A 252 -0.61 -20.98 -1.97
C PHE A 252 0.41 -21.53 -2.97
N ASN A 253 1.35 -22.38 -2.51
CA ASN A 253 2.38 -22.99 -3.36
C ASN A 253 1.83 -24.03 -4.37
N GLN A 254 0.58 -24.45 -4.25
CA GLN A 254 -0.09 -25.31 -5.24
C GLN A 254 -0.78 -24.48 -6.33
N GLN A 255 -1.10 -23.22 -6.03
CA GLN A 255 -1.79 -22.31 -6.93
C GLN A 255 -0.84 -21.34 -7.64
N PHE A 256 0.32 -21.02 -7.03
CA PHE A 256 1.28 -20.05 -7.54
C PHE A 256 2.66 -20.65 -7.75
N GLY A 257 3.29 -20.28 -8.87
CA GLY A 257 4.74 -20.27 -9.02
C GLY A 257 5.27 -18.85 -8.87
N GLN A 258 6.55 -18.66 -9.13
CA GLN A 258 7.20 -17.38 -8.89
C GLN A 258 8.15 -17.02 -10.03
N ILE A 259 8.17 -15.73 -10.41
CA ILE A 259 9.28 -15.10 -11.12
C ILE A 259 9.97 -14.15 -10.16
N ASN A 260 11.28 -14.22 -10.01
CA ASN A 260 12.03 -13.26 -9.21
C ASN A 260 13.41 -12.96 -9.77
N GLY A 261 14.01 -11.89 -9.29
CA GLY A 261 15.39 -11.55 -9.58
C GLY A 261 15.63 -10.08 -9.32
N PHE A 262 16.57 -9.49 -10.06
CA PHE A 262 16.96 -8.09 -9.87
C PHE A 262 16.75 -7.30 -11.15
N PHE A 263 16.17 -6.11 -11.01
CA PHE A 263 16.04 -5.12 -12.08
C PHE A 263 17.17 -4.09 -11.99
N THR A 264 17.88 -3.90 -13.09
CA THR A 264 19.14 -3.13 -13.12
C THR A 264 19.26 -2.26 -14.37
N ASP A 265 20.25 -1.36 -14.37
CA ASP A 265 20.71 -0.71 -15.59
C ASP A 265 21.60 -1.65 -16.43
N ALA A 266 22.02 -1.20 -17.61
CA ALA A 266 22.91 -1.97 -18.47
C ALA A 266 24.31 -2.24 -17.88
N ALA A 267 24.70 -1.52 -16.82
CA ALA A 267 25.95 -1.72 -16.09
C ALA A 267 25.78 -2.65 -14.87
N GLY A 268 24.55 -3.11 -14.60
CA GLY A 268 24.22 -3.98 -13.48
C GLY A 268 23.94 -3.25 -12.16
N ASN A 269 23.86 -1.91 -12.16
CA ASN A 269 23.45 -1.16 -10.98
C ASN A 269 21.93 -1.31 -10.75
N PRO A 270 21.46 -1.42 -9.50
CA PRO A 270 20.05 -1.58 -9.21
C PRO A 270 19.24 -0.35 -9.63
N ILE A 271 18.10 -0.58 -10.28
CA ILE A 271 17.06 0.44 -10.49
C ILE A 271 15.92 0.09 -9.54
N VAL A 272 15.65 0.98 -8.60
CA VAL A 272 14.61 0.82 -7.56
C VAL A 272 13.36 1.59 -7.97
N GLY A 273 12.18 1.26 -7.44
CA GLY A 273 10.98 2.07 -7.72
C GLY A 273 10.48 1.95 -9.17
N THR A 274 10.80 0.85 -9.84
CA THR A 274 10.30 0.54 -11.18
C THR A 274 9.09 -0.37 -11.08
N ASN A 275 8.02 -0.09 -11.80
CA ASN A 275 6.91 -1.03 -11.94
C ASN A 275 7.34 -2.19 -12.86
N LEU A 276 7.25 -3.42 -12.36
CA LEU A 276 7.41 -4.63 -13.15
C LEU A 276 6.08 -5.36 -13.24
N TRP A 277 5.80 -5.96 -14.40
CA TRP A 277 4.59 -6.75 -14.57
C TRP A 277 4.81 -7.92 -15.50
N ALA A 278 4.09 -9.00 -15.22
CA ALA A 278 4.04 -10.19 -16.05
C ALA A 278 2.64 -10.35 -16.64
N GLU A 279 2.57 -10.62 -17.94
CA GLU A 279 1.32 -10.82 -18.67
C GLU A 279 1.23 -12.25 -19.17
N ASN A 280 0.13 -12.91 -18.83
CA ASN A 280 -0.15 -14.26 -19.28
C ASN A 280 -0.43 -14.24 -20.79
N VAL A 281 0.38 -14.96 -21.57
CA VAL A 281 0.28 -14.94 -23.04
C VAL A 281 -0.99 -15.59 -23.60
N THR A 282 -1.74 -16.29 -22.75
CA THR A 282 -2.98 -16.98 -23.14
C THR A 282 -4.22 -16.21 -22.65
N THR A 283 -4.22 -15.75 -21.40
CA THR A 283 -5.39 -15.09 -20.79
C THR A 283 -5.34 -13.56 -20.89
N GLY A 284 -4.16 -12.97 -21.08
CA GLY A 284 -3.95 -11.52 -21.01
C GLY A 284 -4.01 -10.97 -19.58
N GLU A 285 -4.12 -11.82 -18.56
CA GLU A 285 -4.09 -11.39 -17.17
C GLU A 285 -2.70 -10.88 -16.79
N VAL A 286 -2.68 -9.77 -16.06
CA VAL A 286 -1.45 -9.10 -15.63
C VAL A 286 -1.33 -9.16 -14.11
N VAL A 287 -0.11 -9.36 -13.64
CA VAL A 287 0.27 -9.21 -12.23
C VAL A 287 1.53 -8.36 -12.16
N SER A 288 1.58 -7.43 -11.21
CA SER A 288 2.62 -6.42 -11.07
C SER A 288 3.29 -6.45 -9.70
N THR A 289 4.44 -5.78 -9.61
CA THR A 289 5.22 -5.55 -8.40
C THR A 289 6.17 -4.37 -8.65
N VAL A 290 6.94 -3.95 -7.66
CA VAL A 290 7.98 -2.93 -7.82
C VAL A 290 9.37 -3.51 -7.63
N SER A 291 10.36 -2.93 -8.31
CA SER A 291 11.75 -3.23 -8.00
C SER A 291 12.18 -2.64 -6.67
N ASP A 292 12.96 -3.40 -5.93
CA ASP A 292 13.43 -3.07 -4.58
C ASP A 292 12.29 -2.91 -3.58
N TYR A 293 11.24 -3.72 -3.73
CA TYR A 293 10.02 -3.60 -2.95
C TYR A 293 10.23 -3.84 -1.43
N LEU A 294 11.34 -4.48 -1.07
CA LEU A 294 11.76 -4.71 0.31
C LEU A 294 12.75 -3.64 0.82
N GLU A 295 13.00 -2.58 0.07
CA GLU A 295 13.88 -1.45 0.43
C GLU A 295 15.34 -1.83 0.73
N ASN A 296 15.84 -2.88 0.07
CA ASN A 296 17.21 -3.37 0.25
C ASN A 296 18.25 -2.67 -0.65
N ASN A 297 17.84 -1.68 -1.44
CA ASN A 297 18.68 -0.98 -2.42
C ASN A 297 19.36 -1.90 -3.44
N ASN A 298 18.69 -2.98 -3.83
CA ASN A 298 19.26 -4.00 -4.71
C ASN A 298 18.44 -4.23 -5.99
N GLY A 299 17.26 -3.61 -6.12
CA GLY A 299 16.41 -3.76 -7.31
C GLY A 299 15.68 -5.12 -7.36
N PHE A 300 15.66 -5.85 -6.24
CA PHE A 300 14.99 -7.15 -6.16
C PHE A 300 13.49 -7.03 -6.40
N TYR A 301 12.93 -7.93 -7.18
CA TYR A 301 11.49 -8.04 -7.41
C TYR A 301 11.04 -9.49 -7.31
N GLN A 302 9.76 -9.68 -6.97
CA GLN A 302 9.12 -10.98 -6.88
C GLN A 302 7.68 -10.88 -7.36
N LEU A 303 7.30 -11.77 -8.28
CA LEU A 303 5.95 -11.91 -8.80
C LEU A 303 5.47 -13.33 -8.49
N PHE A 304 4.34 -13.45 -7.82
CA PHE A 304 3.63 -14.72 -7.66
C PHE A 304 2.59 -14.84 -8.77
N LEU A 305 2.64 -15.92 -9.53
CA LEU A 305 1.86 -16.08 -10.74
C LEU A 305 1.21 -17.46 -10.80
N PRO A 306 -0.07 -17.58 -11.22
CA PRO A 306 -0.64 -18.87 -11.56
C PRO A 306 0.20 -19.58 -12.63
N PRO A 307 0.21 -20.93 -12.68
CA PRO A 307 0.90 -21.67 -13.72
C PRO A 307 0.50 -21.21 -15.12
N GLY A 308 1.48 -20.99 -15.98
CA GLY A 308 1.24 -20.40 -17.28
C GLY A 308 2.51 -19.97 -17.98
N ASN A 309 2.35 -19.32 -19.12
CA ASN A 309 3.44 -18.73 -19.87
C ASN A 309 3.27 -17.22 -19.86
N TYR A 310 4.35 -16.50 -19.56
CA TYR A 310 4.31 -15.07 -19.33
C TYR A 310 5.37 -14.32 -20.13
N THR A 311 5.05 -13.11 -20.56
CA THR A 311 6.04 -12.07 -20.86
C THR A 311 6.31 -11.28 -19.59
N LEU A 312 7.52 -10.73 -19.45
CA LEU A 312 7.91 -9.89 -18.31
C LEU A 312 8.31 -8.51 -18.82
N HIS A 313 7.83 -7.48 -18.16
CA HIS A 313 7.98 -6.09 -18.57
C HIS A 313 8.35 -5.21 -17.38
N ALA A 314 8.86 -4.03 -17.69
CA ALA A 314 9.16 -2.97 -16.72
C ALA A 314 8.88 -1.59 -17.30
N ASN A 315 8.35 -0.69 -16.49
CA ASN A 315 8.22 0.73 -16.83
C ASN A 315 8.26 1.61 -15.58
N SER A 316 8.33 2.93 -15.76
CA SER A 316 8.24 3.84 -14.62
C SER A 316 6.82 3.91 -14.08
N ILE A 317 6.72 4.09 -12.77
CA ILE A 317 5.45 4.36 -12.09
C ILE A 317 4.93 5.72 -12.57
N ASN A 318 3.63 5.81 -12.83
CA ASN A 318 3.00 7.07 -13.20
C ASN A 318 3.17 8.10 -12.06
N PRO A 319 3.69 9.32 -12.34
CA PRO A 319 3.79 10.39 -11.36
C PRO A 319 2.50 10.76 -10.62
N GLU A 320 1.33 10.46 -11.20
CA GLU A 320 0.03 10.66 -10.55
C GLU A 320 -0.27 9.62 -9.45
N PHE A 321 0.45 8.50 -9.42
CA PHE A 321 0.28 7.41 -8.45
C PHE A 321 1.17 7.59 -7.22
N THR A 322 1.08 8.79 -6.64
CA THR A 322 1.85 9.23 -5.47
C THR A 322 0.94 9.55 -4.29
N GLY A 323 1.46 9.57 -3.08
CA GLY A 323 0.71 9.91 -1.86
C GLY A 323 0.54 8.71 -0.94
N GLY A 324 -0.45 8.75 -0.04
CA GLY A 324 -0.58 7.83 1.11
C GLY A 324 -0.83 6.36 0.81
N SER A 325 -1.22 6.04 -0.43
CA SER A 325 -1.38 4.67 -0.92
C SER A 325 -0.65 4.46 -2.26
N GLY A 326 0.37 5.28 -2.54
CA GLY A 326 1.08 5.25 -3.82
C GLY A 326 1.66 3.89 -4.17
N ILE A 327 1.98 3.74 -5.45
CA ILE A 327 2.52 2.53 -6.07
C ILE A 327 4.02 2.54 -5.86
N GLY A 328 4.63 1.86 -4.93
CA GLY A 328 6.08 2.09 -4.69
C GLY A 328 6.85 0.93 -4.15
N PRO A 329 7.87 0.97 -3.29
CA PRO A 329 8.25 1.98 -2.32
C PRO A 329 8.65 3.25 -3.07
N TYR A 330 9.00 4.31 -2.34
CA TYR A 330 9.52 5.52 -2.99
C TYR A 330 8.53 6.29 -3.87
N THR A 331 7.24 6.33 -3.47
CA THR A 331 6.20 7.13 -4.16
C THR A 331 5.35 7.99 -3.23
N ALA A 332 5.81 8.26 -2.01
CA ALA A 332 5.09 9.13 -1.09
C ALA A 332 4.97 10.57 -1.62
N ASN A 333 5.95 11.02 -2.42
CA ASN A 333 5.90 12.30 -3.11
C ASN A 333 6.75 12.32 -4.40
N ILE A 334 6.54 13.33 -5.25
CA ILE A 334 7.21 13.47 -6.56
C ILE A 334 8.74 13.60 -6.49
N ALA A 335 9.32 13.90 -5.33
CA ALA A 335 10.78 13.95 -5.15
C ALA A 335 11.38 12.58 -4.82
N ASP A 336 10.56 11.55 -4.61
CA ASP A 336 11.03 10.21 -4.27
C ASP A 336 11.60 9.45 -5.47
N ARG A 337 12.32 8.37 -5.18
CA ARG A 337 13.23 7.71 -6.12
C ARG A 337 12.54 7.15 -7.36
N SER A 338 11.29 6.72 -7.28
CA SER A 338 10.51 6.25 -8.43
C SER A 338 10.25 7.36 -9.47
N PHE A 339 10.47 8.63 -9.11
CA PHE A 339 10.26 9.80 -9.95
C PHE A 339 11.54 10.62 -10.20
N GLN A 340 12.68 10.14 -9.71
CA GLN A 340 13.99 10.75 -9.93
C GLN A 340 14.83 9.87 -10.87
N PHE A 341 15.92 10.43 -11.42
CA PHE A 341 16.86 9.67 -12.25
C PHE A 341 17.21 8.31 -11.60
N PRO A 342 17.13 7.18 -12.34
CA PRO A 342 17.03 7.06 -13.80
C PRO A 342 15.61 7.15 -14.38
N HIS A 343 14.59 7.42 -13.58
CA HIS A 343 13.22 7.59 -14.07
C HIS A 343 13.05 8.95 -14.80
N PRO A 344 12.16 9.01 -15.81
CA PRO A 344 11.42 7.88 -16.36
C PRO A 344 12.28 6.98 -17.27
N ILE A 345 12.17 5.66 -17.08
CA ILE A 345 12.57 4.65 -18.07
C ILE A 345 11.41 4.40 -19.04
N SER A 346 11.74 4.14 -20.31
CA SER A 346 10.78 3.65 -21.31
C SER A 346 10.31 2.25 -20.96
N ASP A 347 9.16 1.85 -21.48
CA ASP A 347 8.67 0.47 -21.39
C ASP A 347 9.72 -0.50 -21.96
N VAL A 348 10.04 -1.52 -21.18
CA VAL A 348 11.05 -2.54 -21.49
C VAL A 348 10.39 -3.91 -21.38
N ILE A 349 10.63 -4.76 -22.37
CA ILE A 349 10.24 -6.18 -22.34
C ILE A 349 11.49 -7.04 -22.18
N TYR A 350 11.42 -8.06 -21.32
CA TYR A 350 12.51 -9.03 -21.18
C TYR A 350 12.68 -9.81 -22.47
N GLN A 351 13.87 -9.73 -23.05
CA GLN A 351 14.20 -10.34 -24.32
C GLN A 351 14.75 -11.75 -24.11
N GLY A 352 14.30 -12.68 -24.95
CA GLY A 352 14.86 -14.03 -24.99
C GLY A 352 16.26 -14.05 -25.59
N GLY A 353 16.76 -15.24 -25.93
CA GLY A 353 18.07 -15.39 -26.58
C GLY A 353 18.19 -14.72 -27.96
N THR A 354 17.07 -14.26 -28.53
CA THR A 354 17.03 -13.51 -29.79
C THR A 354 16.73 -12.04 -29.49
N PRO A 355 17.64 -11.10 -29.80
CA PRO A 355 17.43 -9.67 -29.60
C PRO A 355 16.13 -9.18 -30.27
N GLY A 356 15.36 -8.36 -29.54
CA GLY A 356 14.09 -7.80 -30.01
C GLY A 356 12.89 -8.76 -29.99
N SER A 357 13.04 -9.99 -29.47
CA SER A 357 11.92 -10.92 -29.25
C SER A 357 11.63 -11.07 -27.77
N ALA A 358 10.36 -10.95 -27.37
CA ALA A 358 9.91 -11.20 -26.01
C ALA A 358 10.30 -12.62 -25.56
N ALA A 359 10.91 -12.75 -24.38
CA ALA A 359 11.07 -14.03 -23.72
C ALA A 359 9.71 -14.56 -23.26
N ILE A 360 9.51 -15.86 -23.40
CA ILE A 360 8.35 -16.56 -22.84
C ILE A 360 8.84 -17.34 -21.63
N LEU A 361 8.36 -16.94 -20.45
CA LEU A 361 8.72 -17.51 -19.17
C LEU A 361 7.62 -18.48 -18.73
N THR A 362 7.96 -19.76 -18.62
CA THR A 362 7.04 -20.76 -18.08
C THR A 362 7.09 -20.72 -16.56
N VAL A 363 5.92 -20.52 -15.94
CA VAL A 363 5.70 -20.58 -14.50
C VAL A 363 5.00 -21.88 -14.17
N VAL A 364 5.52 -22.58 -13.16
CA VAL A 364 4.96 -23.83 -12.63
C VAL A 364 4.69 -23.62 -11.14
N ALA A 365 3.56 -24.12 -10.65
CA ALA A 365 3.21 -24.01 -9.23
C ALA A 365 4.32 -24.59 -8.33
N GLY A 366 4.64 -23.87 -7.27
CA GLY A 366 5.66 -24.24 -6.29
C GLY A 366 7.10 -24.16 -6.81
N GLN A 367 7.33 -23.61 -8.00
CA GLN A 367 8.65 -23.42 -8.59
C GLN A 367 9.00 -21.94 -8.69
N ILE A 368 10.31 -21.66 -8.66
CA ILE A 368 10.87 -20.33 -8.86
C ILE A 368 11.58 -20.30 -10.22
N THR A 369 11.22 -19.32 -11.05
CA THR A 369 11.87 -18.99 -12.31
C THR A 369 12.71 -17.73 -12.12
N PRO A 370 14.04 -17.86 -11.87
CA PRO A 370 14.91 -16.72 -11.64
C PRO A 370 15.20 -15.99 -12.95
N VAL A 371 14.99 -14.67 -12.96
CA VAL A 371 15.20 -13.79 -14.11
C VAL A 371 15.85 -12.49 -13.62
N ASN A 372 17.08 -12.23 -14.03
CA ASN A 372 17.69 -10.92 -13.85
C ASN A 372 17.54 -10.13 -15.15
N PHE A 373 17.00 -8.92 -15.03
CA PHE A 373 16.54 -8.15 -16.18
C PHE A 373 17.09 -6.71 -16.13
N ALA A 374 17.64 -6.23 -17.25
CA ALA A 374 18.16 -4.88 -17.35
C ALA A 374 17.20 -3.96 -18.13
N SER A 375 17.32 -2.64 -17.89
CA SER A 375 16.54 -1.59 -18.57
C SER A 375 16.72 -1.51 -20.09
N ASN A 376 17.63 -2.31 -20.67
CA ASN A 376 17.83 -2.43 -22.11
C ASN A 376 17.12 -3.65 -22.74
N GLY A 377 16.38 -4.44 -21.98
CA GLY A 377 15.74 -5.65 -22.50
C GLY A 377 16.49 -6.95 -22.15
N GLY A 378 17.79 -6.87 -21.88
CA GLY A 378 18.66 -8.04 -21.80
C GLY A 378 18.71 -8.72 -20.42
N THR A 379 19.31 -9.90 -20.39
CA THR A 379 19.71 -10.55 -19.15
C THR A 379 20.73 -9.69 -18.41
N ALA A 380 20.51 -9.47 -17.12
CA ALA A 380 21.40 -8.70 -16.28
C ALA A 380 22.37 -9.59 -15.48
N VAL A 381 23.56 -9.05 -15.21
CA VAL A 381 24.48 -9.54 -14.17
C VAL A 381 24.48 -8.49 -13.06
N PRO A 382 23.68 -8.68 -11.99
CA PRO A 382 23.56 -7.67 -10.95
C PRO A 382 24.90 -7.45 -10.24
N VAL A 383 25.24 -6.18 -10.00
CA VAL A 383 26.33 -5.83 -9.11
C VAL A 383 25.81 -6.00 -7.68
N ILE A 384 26.01 -7.20 -7.12
CA ILE A 384 25.71 -7.45 -5.71
C ILE A 384 26.78 -6.71 -4.90
N ASN A 385 26.43 -5.55 -4.35
CA ASN A 385 27.20 -4.95 -3.27
C ASN A 385 27.05 -5.86 -2.04
N THR A 386 27.87 -6.90 -1.96
CA THR A 386 28.09 -7.59 -0.70
C THR A 386 28.69 -6.54 0.23
N GLY A 387 27.94 -6.12 1.24
CA GLY A 387 28.42 -5.20 2.26
C GLY A 387 29.71 -5.76 2.87
N GLY A 388 30.84 -5.31 2.33
CA GLY A 388 32.17 -5.76 2.73
C GLY A 388 32.50 -5.17 4.08
N GLY A 389 32.25 -5.94 5.13
CA GLY A 389 32.99 -5.78 6.38
C GLY A 389 34.49 -6.03 6.15
N SER A 390 35.29 -4.99 6.36
CA SER A 390 36.76 -4.99 6.52
C SER A 390 37.16 -3.53 6.76
N GLY A 391 37.50 -3.05 7.96
CA GLY A 391 38.52 -3.57 8.87
C GLY A 391 39.75 -2.65 8.78
N GLY A 392 39.96 -1.77 9.77
CA GLY A 392 41.14 -0.89 9.77
C GLY A 392 41.20 0.23 10.84
N GLY A 393 41.26 -0.14 12.12
CA GLY A 393 42.14 0.49 13.13
C GLY A 393 41.81 1.89 13.69
N GLY A 394 41.43 1.94 14.97
CA GLY A 394 41.54 3.15 15.81
C GLY A 394 40.75 3.03 17.11
N GLY A 395 41.39 2.61 18.20
CA GLY A 395 40.75 2.28 19.46
C GLY A 395 40.12 3.45 20.22
N GLY A 396 39.16 3.12 21.10
CA GLY A 396 38.59 4.06 22.06
C GLY A 396 37.40 3.50 22.83
N ALA A 397 37.70 3.00 24.03
CA ALA A 397 36.85 2.88 25.23
C ALA A 397 35.34 2.56 25.11
N LEU A 398 34.98 1.45 25.76
CA LEU A 398 33.64 1.09 26.24
C LEU A 398 33.02 2.21 27.09
N SER A 399 31.81 2.64 26.74
CA SER A 399 30.83 3.13 27.72
C SER A 399 29.44 2.65 27.32
N SER A 400 28.89 1.77 28.15
CA SER A 400 27.51 1.29 28.10
C SER A 400 26.53 2.46 28.32
N GLY A 401 25.79 2.83 27.28
CA GLY A 401 24.59 3.63 27.38
C GLY A 401 23.41 2.81 26.85
N LEU A 402 22.42 2.52 27.70
CA LEU A 402 21.13 2.01 27.25
C LEU A 402 20.50 3.06 26.30
N PRO A 403 19.97 2.67 25.13
CA PRO A 403 19.06 3.56 24.43
C PRO A 403 17.72 3.53 25.15
N LEU A 404 17.26 4.72 25.55
CA LEU A 404 15.87 4.97 25.93
C LEU A 404 15.06 4.76 24.64
N LEU A 405 14.29 3.67 24.56
CA LEU A 405 13.39 3.41 23.44
C LEU A 405 12.27 4.47 23.49
N ALA A 406 12.33 5.45 22.59
CA ALA A 406 11.18 6.28 22.30
C ALA A 406 10.38 5.53 21.22
N THR A 407 9.28 4.90 21.63
CA THR A 407 8.30 4.33 20.71
C THR A 407 7.73 5.47 19.88
N VAL A 408 8.04 5.50 18.58
CA VAL A 408 7.38 6.37 17.60
C VAL A 408 6.32 5.51 16.93
N LEU A 409 5.09 6.01 16.87
CA LEU A 409 3.96 5.38 16.22
C LEU A 409 3.79 6.05 14.86
N ILE A 410 3.73 5.26 13.77
CA ILE A 410 3.47 5.78 12.43
C ILE A 410 2.03 5.41 12.08
N CYS A 411 1.18 6.43 11.93
CA CYS A 411 -0.11 6.27 11.27
C CYS A 411 0.13 6.51 9.79
N VAL A 412 -0.16 5.52 8.93
CA VAL A 412 -0.17 5.74 7.48
C VAL A 412 -1.49 6.41 7.14
N LEU A 413 -1.52 7.73 7.25
CA LEU A 413 -2.62 8.56 6.79
C LEU A 413 -2.26 9.16 5.43
N CYS A 414 -3.14 8.94 4.47
CA CYS A 414 -3.13 9.70 3.23
C CYS A 414 -3.27 11.19 3.59
N ARG A 415 -2.21 11.97 3.37
CA ARG A 415 -2.26 13.42 3.60
C ARG A 415 -1.34 14.14 2.64
N ARG A 416 -1.92 14.84 1.66
CA ARG A 416 -1.53 16.22 1.35
C ARG A 416 -2.52 16.99 0.49
N ARG A 417 -2.57 18.28 0.82
CA ARG A 417 -3.26 19.38 0.15
C ARG A 417 -3.02 19.38 -1.36
N LEU A 418 -4.10 19.39 -2.13
CA LEU A 418 -4.15 20.09 -3.41
C LEU A 418 -3.93 21.58 -3.14
N THR A 419 -2.70 22.07 -3.32
CA THR A 419 -2.48 23.49 -3.58
C THR A 419 -2.88 23.77 -5.02
N VAL A 420 -3.95 24.53 -5.20
CA VAL A 420 -4.18 25.31 -6.43
C VAL A 420 -3.13 26.41 -6.51
#